data_AF-A0A1M4PLH6-F1
#
_entry.id   AF-A0A1M4PLH6-F1
#
_cell.length_a   1.000
_cell.length_b   1.000
_cell.length_c   1.000
_cell.angle_alpha   90.00
_cell.angle_beta   90.00
_cell.angle_gamma   90.00
#
_symmetry.space_group_name_H-M   'P 1'
#
loop_
_entity.id
_entity.type
_entity.pdbx_description
1 polymer ?
#
loop_
_entity_poly.entity_id
_entity_poly.type
_entity_poly.pdbx_seq_one_letter_code
_entity_poly.pdbx_strand_id
1 'polypeptide(L)'
;MSNALELKNITKTFPGVKALDNMQLSLEKGEIHAICGENGAGKSTLMKIITGVYQPDKGDIILNGEKVTFKNPNEAYDKGISIIYQENSLFPDLTVLENMFIGHEPTKSIGPIKAIDYKAMT
;
A
#
# COMPACT_ATOMS: atom_id res chain seq x y z
N MET A 1 -4.15 6.19 -23.27
CA MET A 1 -4.42 6.11 -21.83
C MET A 1 -3.64 4.94 -21.27
N SER A 2 -2.92 5.13 -20.15
CA SER A 2 -2.06 4.08 -19.56
C SER A 2 -2.57 3.73 -18.17
N ASN A 3 -2.85 2.46 -17.93
CA ASN A 3 -3.25 1.97 -16.62
C ASN A 3 -2.11 2.14 -15.61
N ALA A 4 -2.44 2.72 -14.45
CA ALA A 4 -1.54 2.81 -13.31
C ALA A 4 -1.52 1.49 -12.54
N LEU A 5 -2.68 0.87 -12.34
CA LEU A 5 -2.83 -0.39 -11.61
C LEU A 5 -3.87 -1.28 -12.29
N GLU A 6 -3.55 -2.55 -12.48
CA GLU A 6 -4.50 -3.58 -12.91
C GLU A 6 -4.43 -4.80 -12.00
N LEU A 7 -5.60 -5.33 -11.65
CA LEU A 7 -5.79 -6.58 -10.93
C LEU A 7 -6.52 -7.55 -11.84
N LYS A 8 -5.89 -8.68 -12.15
CA LYS A 8 -6.43 -9.67 -13.09
C LYS A 8 -6.72 -10.99 -12.39
N ASN A 9 -8.00 -11.38 -12.36
CA ASN A 9 -8.48 -12.64 -11.81
C ASN A 9 -8.06 -12.89 -10.35
N ILE A 10 -8.00 -11.83 -9.53
CA ILE A 10 -7.54 -11.91 -8.15
C ILE A 10 -8.50 -12.77 -7.33
N THR A 11 -7.97 -13.83 -6.75
CA THR A 11 -8.69 -14.70 -5.81
C THR A 11 -7.97 -14.72 -4.48
N LYS A 12 -8.72 -14.57 -3.38
CA LYS A 12 -8.18 -14.73 -2.04
C LYS A 12 -9.16 -15.47 -1.14
N THR A 13 -8.65 -16.49 -0.47
CA THR A 13 -9.38 -17.37 0.43
C THR A 13 -8.76 -17.32 1.82
N PHE A 14 -9.61 -17.30 2.84
CA PHE A 14 -9.28 -17.54 4.24
C PHE A 14 -10.07 -18.75 4.72
N PRO A 15 -9.74 -19.36 5.87
CA PRO A 15 -10.50 -20.49 6.40
C PRO A 15 -12.01 -20.18 6.45
N GLY A 16 -12.80 -20.96 5.71
CA GLY A 16 -14.26 -20.83 5.66
C GLY A 16 -14.82 -19.72 4.76
N VAL A 17 -14.00 -18.90 4.10
CA VAL A 17 -14.50 -17.80 3.24
C VAL A 17 -13.59 -17.50 2.05
N LYS A 18 -14.20 -17.34 0.88
CA LYS A 18 -13.54 -16.81 -0.31
C LYS A 18 -13.75 -15.29 -0.34
N ALA A 19 -12.80 -14.56 0.23
CA ALA A 19 -12.91 -13.11 0.43
C ALA A 19 -12.86 -12.31 -0.89
N LEU A 20 -12.15 -12.82 -1.89
CA LEU A 20 -12.18 -12.31 -3.27
C LEU A 20 -12.28 -13.48 -4.22
N ASP A 21 -13.18 -13.40 -5.20
CA ASP A 21 -13.37 -14.44 -6.21
C ASP A 21 -13.28 -13.83 -7.61
N ASN A 22 -12.23 -14.21 -8.35
CA ASN A 22 -12.00 -13.76 -9.72
C ASN A 22 -12.14 -12.24 -9.92
N MET A 23 -11.65 -11.46 -8.96
CA MET A 23 -11.83 -10.02 -8.93
C MET A 23 -10.97 -9.33 -10.00
N GLN A 24 -11.55 -8.32 -10.64
CA GLN A 24 -10.95 -7.52 -11.71
C GLN A 24 -11.02 -6.05 -11.33
N LEU A 25 -9.94 -5.31 -11.56
CA LEU A 25 -9.89 -3.86 -11.40
C LEU A 25 -8.87 -3.28 -12.37
N SER A 26 -9.17 -2.14 -12.98
CA SER A 26 -8.22 -1.35 -13.76
C SER A 26 -8.38 0.10 -13.35
N LEU A 27 -7.29 0.76 -13.03
CA LEU A 27 -7.24 2.16 -12.62
C LEU A 27 -6.30 2.90 -13.57
N GLU A 28 -6.80 3.93 -14.26
CA GLU A 28 -5.95 4.77 -15.10
C GLU A 28 -5.20 5.83 -14.30
N LYS A 29 -4.07 6.28 -14.84
CA LYS A 29 -3.30 7.37 -14.22
C LYS A 29 -4.14 8.65 -14.18
N GLY A 30 -4.32 9.20 -12.98
CA GLY A 30 -5.07 10.43 -12.73
C GLY A 30 -6.55 10.23 -12.39
N GLU A 31 -7.02 8.98 -12.36
CA GLU A 31 -8.37 8.66 -11.92
C GLU A 31 -8.48 8.51 -10.41
N ILE A 32 -9.70 8.74 -9.90
CA ILE A 32 -10.09 8.46 -8.53
C ILE A 32 -11.21 7.42 -8.58
N HIS A 33 -10.99 6.26 -7.98
CA HIS A 33 -11.98 5.20 -7.88
C HIS A 33 -12.52 5.11 -6.46
N ALA A 34 -13.82 4.85 -6.34
CA ALA A 34 -14.48 4.54 -5.09
C ALA A 34 -14.86 3.05 -5.06
N ILE A 35 -14.45 2.35 -4.01
CA ILE A 35 -14.80 0.94 -3.80
C ILE A 35 -15.86 0.87 -2.71
N CYS A 36 -17.08 0.52 -3.11
CA CYS A 36 -18.25 0.45 -2.24
C CYS A 36 -18.75 -0.98 -2.11
N GLY A 37 -19.41 -1.29 -0.99
CA GLY A 37 -19.97 -2.61 -0.72
C GLY A 37 -20.20 -2.82 0.77
N GLU A 38 -20.95 -3.85 1.13
CA GLU A 38 -21.27 -4.17 2.52
C GLU A 38 -20.04 -4.64 3.32
N ASN A 39 -20.19 -4.72 4.65
CA ASN A 39 -19.19 -5.34 5.50
C ASN A 39 -19.03 -6.81 5.12
N GLY A 40 -17.78 -7.26 4.98
CA GLY A 40 -17.47 -8.61 4.50
C GLY A 40 -17.36 -8.76 2.98
N ALA A 41 -17.70 -7.74 2.18
CA ALA A 41 -17.60 -7.79 0.71
C ALA A 41 -16.15 -7.85 0.15
N GLY A 42 -15.13 -8.00 0.99
CA GLY A 42 -13.74 -8.14 0.55
C GLY A 42 -12.95 -6.84 0.33
N LYS A 43 -13.55 -5.65 0.53
CA LYS A 43 -12.90 -4.34 0.31
C LYS A 43 -11.56 -4.20 1.03
N SER A 44 -11.51 -4.48 2.33
CA SER A 44 -10.27 -4.38 3.10
C SER A 44 -9.25 -5.46 2.71
N THR A 45 -9.72 -6.63 2.28
CA THR A 45 -8.85 -7.70 1.74
C THR A 45 -8.19 -7.24 0.45
N LEU A 46 -8.96 -6.63 -0.45
CA LEU A 46 -8.46 -6.06 -1.69
C LEU A 46 -7.38 -4.99 -1.43
N MET A 47 -7.63 -4.05 -0.52
CA MET A 47 -6.64 -3.03 -0.14
C MET A 47 -5.37 -3.67 0.43
N LYS A 48 -5.50 -4.70 1.27
CA LYS A 48 -4.35 -5.45 1.82
C LYS A 48 -3.57 -6.22 0.74
N ILE A 49 -4.21 -6.65 -0.34
CA ILE A 49 -3.51 -7.29 -1.47
C ILE A 49 -2.73 -6.26 -2.29
N ILE A 50 -3.37 -5.14 -2.65
CA ILE A 50 -2.71 -4.05 -3.42
C ILE A 50 -1.47 -3.54 -2.68
N THR A 51 -1.54 -3.48 -1.35
CA THR A 51 -0.45 -3.00 -0.48
C THR A 51 0.51 -4.08 -0.04
N GLY A 52 0.42 -5.31 -0.56
CA GLY A 52 1.38 -6.38 -0.25
C GLY A 52 1.30 -6.97 1.16
N VAL A 53 0.27 -6.63 1.95
CA VAL A 53 -0.01 -7.25 3.27
C VAL A 53 -0.45 -8.71 3.08
N TYR A 54 -1.26 -8.98 2.06
CA TYR A 54 -1.69 -10.33 1.69
C TYR A 54 -1.30 -10.66 0.25
N GLN A 55 -0.90 -11.90 0.02
CA GLN A 55 -0.71 -12.40 -1.34
C GLN A 55 -2.01 -12.97 -1.88
N PRO A 56 -2.37 -12.71 -3.14
CA PRO A 56 -3.48 -13.41 -3.78
C PRO A 56 -3.14 -14.90 -3.92
N ASP A 57 -4.13 -15.77 -3.81
CA ASP A 57 -3.94 -17.20 -4.05
C ASP A 57 -3.86 -17.50 -5.56
N LYS A 58 -4.51 -16.64 -6.37
CA LYS A 58 -4.49 -16.67 -7.84
C LYS A 58 -4.64 -15.26 -8.40
N GLY A 59 -4.22 -15.08 -9.65
CA GLY A 59 -4.31 -13.83 -10.39
C GLY A 59 -3.04 -13.00 -10.28
N ASP A 60 -3.04 -11.88 -11.01
CA ASP A 60 -1.86 -11.05 -11.22
C ASP A 60 -2.14 -9.58 -10.88
N ILE A 61 -1.14 -8.93 -10.28
CA ILE A 61 -1.12 -7.48 -10.07
C ILE A 61 -0.15 -6.89 -11.10
N ILE A 62 -0.60 -5.89 -11.84
CA ILE A 62 0.19 -5.16 -12.81
C ILE A 62 0.24 -3.69 -12.37
N LEU A 63 1.44 -3.16 -12.16
CA LEU A 63 1.65 -1.78 -11.77
C LEU A 63 2.46 -1.09 -12.86
N ASN A 64 1.93 -0.01 -13.44
CA ASN A 64 2.53 0.73 -14.54
C ASN A 64 2.97 -0.18 -15.72
N GLY A 65 2.17 -1.19 -16.04
CA GLY A 65 2.44 -2.15 -17.13
C GLY A 65 3.37 -3.32 -16.76
N GLU A 66 3.95 -3.33 -15.55
CA GLU A 66 4.81 -4.42 -15.09
C GLU A 66 4.07 -5.33 -14.11
N LYS A 67 4.17 -6.65 -14.32
CA LYS A 67 3.67 -7.62 -13.34
C LYS A 67 4.52 -7.54 -12.07
N VAL A 68 3.86 -7.35 -10.92
CA VAL A 68 4.52 -7.20 -9.63
C VAL A 68 4.07 -8.27 -8.64
N THR A 69 4.93 -8.54 -7.66
CA THR A 69 4.63 -9.36 -6.49
C THR A 69 5.40 -8.75 -5.33
N PHE A 70 4.69 -8.37 -4.27
CA PHE A 70 5.27 -7.73 -3.09
C PHE A 70 5.34 -8.74 -1.96
N LYS A 71 6.48 -8.94 -1.31
CA LYS A 71 6.57 -9.85 -0.16
C LYS A 71 6.10 -9.20 1.15
N ASN A 72 6.07 -7.87 1.18
CA ASN A 72 5.68 -7.07 2.33
C ASN A 72 5.22 -5.67 1.85
N PRO A 73 4.61 -4.87 2.74
CA PRO A 73 4.12 -3.54 2.38
C PRO A 73 5.20 -2.52 1.97
N ASN A 74 6.43 -2.66 2.48
CA ASN A 74 7.51 -1.73 2.12
C ASN A 74 7.89 -1.87 0.64
N GLU A 75 7.86 -3.08 0.08
CA GLU A 75 8.09 -3.28 -1.36
C GLU A 75 7.02 -2.61 -2.23
N ALA A 76 5.76 -2.60 -1.77
CA ALA A 76 4.68 -1.88 -2.45
C ALA A 76 4.87 -0.36 -2.35
N TYR A 77 5.28 0.13 -1.17
CA TYR A 77 5.61 1.53 -0.92
C TYR A 77 6.75 2.03 -1.81
N ASP A 78 7.85 1.27 -1.90
CA ASP A 78 9.00 1.60 -2.76
C ASP A 78 8.63 1.68 -4.25
N LYS A 79 7.53 1.03 -4.63
CA LYS A 79 6.95 1.06 -5.98
C LYS A 79 5.88 2.15 -6.16
N GLY A 80 5.64 2.97 -5.15
CA GLY A 80 4.73 4.12 -5.19
C GLY A 80 3.31 3.84 -4.74
N ILE A 81 3.04 2.70 -4.07
CA ILE A 81 1.72 2.38 -3.50
C ILE A 81 1.73 2.73 -2.02
N SER A 82 0.88 3.68 -1.61
CA SER A 82 0.67 4.02 -0.20
C SER A 82 -0.78 3.81 0.22
N ILE A 83 -1.01 3.61 1.51
CA ILE A 83 -2.33 3.39 2.10
C ILE A 83 -2.46 4.16 3.40
N ILE A 84 -3.64 4.76 3.59
CA ILE A 84 -4.07 5.33 4.86
C ILE A 84 -5.08 4.34 5.46
N TYR A 85 -4.74 3.77 6.61
CA TYR A 85 -5.62 2.84 7.32
C TYR A 85 -6.69 3.60 8.12
N GLN A 86 -7.80 2.91 8.42
CA GLN A 86 -8.96 3.49 9.10
C GLN A 86 -8.67 3.88 10.56
N GLU A 87 -7.76 3.15 11.23
CA GLU A 87 -7.35 3.48 12.60
C GLU A 87 -6.11 4.39 12.57
N ASN A 88 -6.15 5.47 13.37
CA ASN A 88 -5.06 6.43 13.47
C ASN A 88 -3.81 5.74 14.05
N SER A 89 -2.76 5.65 13.24
CA SER A 89 -1.44 5.17 13.68
C SER A 89 -0.51 6.35 14.01
N LEU A 90 -1.02 7.32 14.77
CA LEU A 90 -0.25 8.50 15.17
C LEU A 90 0.48 8.23 16.48
N PHE A 91 1.72 8.73 16.57
CA PHE A 91 2.50 8.74 17.80
C PHE A 91 2.23 10.06 18.53
N PRO A 92 1.51 10.03 19.67
CA PRO A 92 1.05 11.25 20.35
C PRO A 92 2.20 12.07 20.94
N ASP A 93 3.32 11.41 21.24
CA ASP A 93 4.52 12.05 21.80
C ASP A 93 5.41 12.69 20.73
N LEU A 94 5.06 12.54 19.45
CA LEU A 94 5.77 13.12 18.32
C LEU A 94 5.04 14.35 17.77
N THR A 95 5.80 15.31 17.28
CA THR A 95 5.23 16.45 16.55
C THR A 95 4.55 16.00 15.25
N VAL A 96 3.75 16.88 14.64
CA VAL A 96 3.15 16.62 13.31
C VAL A 96 4.23 16.32 12.29
N LEU A 97 5.33 17.10 12.29
CA LEU A 97 6.45 16.91 11.38
C LEU A 97 7.08 15.52 11.57
N GLU A 98 7.33 15.11 12.82
CA GLU A 98 7.90 13.80 13.11
C GLU A 98 6.94 12.66 12.71
N ASN A 99 5.64 12.80 12.96
CA ASN A 99 4.64 11.83 12.49
C ASN A 99 4.60 11.71 10.96
N MET A 100 4.86 12.79 10.21
CA MET A 100 4.91 12.77 8.75
C MET A 100 6.13 12.02 8.20
N PHE A 101 7.25 12.05 8.92
CA PHE A 101 8.53 11.48 8.46
C PHE A 101 8.91 10.18 9.16
N ILE A 102 8.12 9.69 10.12
CA ILE A 102 8.43 8.50 10.89
C ILE A 102 8.72 7.28 9.98
N GLY A 103 9.88 6.66 10.16
CA GLY A 103 10.36 5.54 9.32
C GLY A 103 10.94 5.95 7.96
N HIS A 104 10.88 7.22 7.61
CA HIS A 104 11.41 7.82 6.38
C HIS A 104 12.19 9.10 6.66
N GLU A 105 12.81 9.20 7.84
CA GLU A 105 13.51 10.40 8.28
C GLU A 105 14.75 10.65 7.39
N PRO A 106 14.94 11.86 6.82
CA PRO A 106 16.20 12.21 6.22
C PRO A 106 17.31 12.13 7.26
N THR A 107 18.44 11.52 6.87
CA THR A 107 19.61 11.37 7.75
C THR A 107 20.82 12.06 7.16
N LYS A 108 21.67 12.60 8.03
CA LYS A 108 22.99 13.13 7.70
C LYS A 108 24.07 12.36 8.45
N SER A 109 25.25 12.26 7.84
CA SER A 109 26.40 11.64 8.49
C SER A 109 27.13 12.66 9.36
N ILE A 110 27.33 12.32 10.63
CA ILE A 110 28.19 13.04 11.57
C ILE A 110 29.33 12.08 11.93
N GLY A 111 30.37 12.06 11.09
CA GLY A 111 31.44 11.06 11.16
C GLY A 111 30.89 9.64 10.90
N PRO A 112 31.15 8.65 11.78
CA PRO A 112 30.63 7.28 11.61
C PRO A 112 29.15 7.12 12.00
N ILE A 113 28.50 8.15 12.54
CA ILE A 113 27.13 8.09 13.07
C ILE A 113 26.16 8.73 12.08
N LYS A 114 25.01 8.08 11.84
CA LYS A 114 23.87 8.71 11.16
C LYS A 114 22.98 9.39 12.19
N ALA A 115 22.71 10.68 11.98
CA ALA A 115 21.77 11.46 12.78
C ALA A 115 20.61 11.93 11.91
N ILE A 116 19.42 12.06 12.51
CA ILE A 116 18.24 12.61 11.84
C ILE A 116 18.51 14.07 11.48
N ASP A 117 18.19 14.44 10.25
CA ASP A 117 18.32 15.81 9.76
C ASP A 117 16.97 16.53 9.74
N TYR A 118 16.54 17.02 10.90
CA TYR A 118 15.30 17.77 11.06
C TYR A 118 15.19 18.98 10.11
N LYS A 119 16.31 19.59 9.72
CA LYS A 119 16.32 20.72 8.77
C LYS A 119 15.93 20.31 7.34
N ALA A 120 16.09 19.04 7.00
CA ALA A 120 15.72 18.51 5.69
C ALA A 120 14.24 18.08 5.60
N MET A 121 13.52 18.11 6.73
CA MET A 121 12.08 17.82 6.79
C MET A 121 11.20 19.06 6.56
N THR A 122 11.77 20.25 6.67
CA THR A 122 11.12 21.57 6.52
C THR A 122 11.45 22.20 5.20
#